data_AF-A0A976EIE6-F1
#
_entry.id   AF-A0A976EIE6-F1
#
_cell.length_a   1.000
_cell.length_b   1.000
_cell.length_c   1.000
_cell.angle_alpha   90.00
_cell.angle_beta   90.00
_cell.angle_gamma   90.00
#
_symmetry.space_group_name_H-M   'P 1'
#
loop_
_entity.id
_entity.type
_entity.pdbx_description
1 polymer ?
#
loop_
_entity_poly.entity_id
_entity_poly.type
_entity_poly.pdbx_seq_one_letter_code
_entity_poly.pdbx_strand_id
1 'polypeptide(L)'
;MKFWTYQRAFRIDDISGEVRTAVTSSDMASTLFIDGVAVASDTFTWRGARLLRNNHLRHRLADGRELSVEAGYVGWWKTQIAVRVNEVLRYESQPGAKIEWPPSLGKSVGKDVSLPPEELAKIEAEEARLSEQFRRNKPSLLFDIGIALLFFVVAKYSNLTTAALVSAGAGILGAVVQRITKIDLLGGLAVFGIVMSLVTAAFALAFQDDNMVKMRSTILGLLTAGLFLADGVFGGRFLGKRLVRYMPHPDTSAQRLSIGLGLMGVFMAVMNYAVAKLFSTDTWLFYTTFLDTALAMGIVFAVIKFAQPKQSEHASTAP
;
A
#
# COMPACT_ATOMS: atom_id res chain seq x y z
N MET A 1 15.30 -15.28 3.72
CA MET A 1 15.00 -15.66 5.12
C MET A 1 13.72 -16.47 5.12
N LYS A 2 13.69 -17.60 5.84
CA LYS A 2 12.52 -18.49 5.91
C LYS A 2 11.57 -17.98 7.00
N PHE A 3 10.31 -17.74 6.66
CA PHE A 3 9.33 -17.17 7.59
C PHE A 3 8.57 -18.27 8.35
N TRP A 4 8.19 -19.34 7.66
CA TRP A 4 7.36 -20.40 8.24
C TRP A 4 7.52 -21.74 7.50
N THR A 5 7.15 -22.85 8.16
CA THR A 5 6.98 -24.16 7.52
C THR A 5 5.60 -24.70 7.85
N TYR A 6 4.77 -24.90 6.84
CA TYR A 6 3.51 -25.62 6.99
C TYR A 6 3.77 -27.12 6.92
N GLN A 7 3.20 -27.87 7.85
CA GLN A 7 3.23 -29.33 7.85
C GLN A 7 1.80 -29.84 7.63
N ARG A 8 1.64 -30.77 6.70
CA ARG A 8 0.36 -31.39 6.35
C ARG A 8 0.55 -32.89 6.21
N ALA A 9 0.21 -33.61 7.28
CA ALA A 9 0.14 -35.06 7.25
C ALA A 9 -1.13 -35.52 6.51
N PHE A 10 -1.05 -36.69 5.90
CA PHE A 10 -2.18 -37.39 5.28
C PHE A 10 -1.99 -38.90 5.40
N ARG A 11 -3.12 -39.62 5.35
CA ARG A 11 -3.13 -41.07 5.31
C ARG A 11 -4.16 -41.54 4.31
N ILE A 12 -3.75 -42.37 3.35
CA ILE A 12 -4.61 -42.91 2.29
C ILE A 12 -4.29 -44.39 2.20
N ASP A 13 -5.27 -45.25 2.46
CA ASP A 13 -5.06 -46.70 2.55
C ASP A 13 -3.89 -47.02 3.51
N ASP A 14 -2.85 -47.69 3.01
CA ASP A 14 -1.61 -48.03 3.73
C ASP A 14 -0.50 -46.97 3.63
N ILE A 15 -0.76 -45.85 2.94
CA ILE A 15 0.24 -44.80 2.70
C ILE A 15 0.17 -43.76 3.82
N SER A 16 1.27 -43.59 4.56
CA SER A 16 1.44 -42.51 5.54
C SER A 16 2.39 -41.46 4.98
N GLY A 17 1.88 -40.24 4.74
CA GLY A 17 2.65 -39.17 4.12
C GLY A 17 2.58 -37.84 4.86
N GLU A 18 3.59 -37.00 4.63
CA GLU A 18 3.65 -35.63 5.14
C GLU A 18 4.19 -34.70 4.05
N VAL A 19 3.54 -33.56 3.84
CA VAL A 19 4.09 -32.48 3.02
C VAL A 19 4.56 -31.35 3.93
N ARG A 20 5.80 -30.93 3.73
CA ARG A 20 6.39 -29.76 4.39
C ARG A 20 6.58 -28.66 3.37
N THR A 21 5.92 -27.53 3.59
CA THR A 21 5.98 -26.35 2.72
C THR A 21 6.65 -25.20 3.46
N ALA A 22 7.88 -24.87 3.10
CA ALA A 22 8.63 -23.72 3.58
C ALA A 22 8.34 -22.49 2.72
N VAL A 23 8.04 -21.37 3.37
CA VAL A 23 7.76 -20.08 2.72
C VAL A 23 8.84 -19.08 3.10
N THR A 24 9.41 -18.41 2.10
CA THR A 24 10.37 -17.31 2.25
C THR A 24 9.77 -16.00 1.73
N SER A 25 10.58 -14.96 1.57
CA SER A 25 10.21 -13.71 0.89
C SER A 25 10.06 -13.82 -0.62
N SER A 26 10.57 -14.91 -1.20
CA SER A 26 10.71 -15.09 -2.65
C SER A 26 10.26 -16.46 -3.14
N ASP A 27 10.15 -17.46 -2.26
CA ASP A 27 10.05 -18.86 -2.65
C ASP A 27 9.11 -19.66 -1.74
N MET A 28 8.40 -20.62 -2.35
CA MET A 28 7.65 -21.68 -1.71
C MET A 28 8.29 -23.00 -2.08
N ALA A 29 8.96 -23.63 -1.12
CA ALA A 29 9.60 -24.93 -1.28
C ALA A 29 8.78 -26.00 -0.56
N SER A 30 8.33 -27.02 -1.28
CA SER A 30 7.54 -28.13 -0.73
C SER A 30 8.28 -29.44 -0.88
N THR A 31 8.20 -30.29 0.13
CA THR A 31 8.82 -31.62 0.12
C THR A 31 7.82 -32.64 0.63
N LEU A 32 7.66 -33.72 -0.13
CA LEU A 32 6.83 -34.87 0.21
C LEU A 32 7.69 -35.92 0.93
N PHE A 33 7.21 -36.35 2.09
CA PHE A 33 7.75 -37.44 2.87
C PHE A 33 6.76 -38.61 2.86
N ILE A 34 7.24 -39.83 2.64
CA ILE A 34 6.48 -41.07 2.81
C ILE A 34 7.24 -41.91 3.83
N ASP A 35 6.56 -42.35 4.89
CA ASP A 35 7.17 -43.09 6.01
C ASP A 35 8.41 -42.40 6.60
N GLY A 36 8.40 -41.05 6.60
CA GLY A 36 9.50 -40.22 7.10
C GLY A 36 10.65 -39.99 6.13
N VAL A 37 10.64 -40.62 4.94
CA VAL A 37 11.67 -40.46 3.90
C VAL A 37 11.23 -39.43 2.88
N ALA A 38 12.09 -38.46 2.54
CA ALA A 38 11.82 -37.49 1.49
C ALA A 38 11.84 -38.19 0.11
N VAL A 39 10.73 -38.14 -0.61
CA VAL A 39 10.58 -38.84 -1.91
C VAL A 39 10.39 -37.91 -3.10
N ALA A 40 9.98 -36.66 -2.87
CA ALA A 40 9.84 -35.65 -3.91
C ALA A 40 9.96 -34.24 -3.33
N SER A 41 10.48 -33.30 -4.12
CA SER A 41 10.51 -31.88 -3.77
C SER A 41 10.25 -31.01 -4.99
N ASP A 42 9.66 -29.85 -4.76
CA ASP A 42 9.40 -28.83 -5.77
C ASP A 42 9.50 -27.45 -5.12
N THR A 43 10.10 -26.50 -5.82
CA THR A 43 10.28 -25.13 -5.35
C THR A 43 9.79 -24.17 -6.41
N PHE A 44 8.92 -23.26 -5.99
CA PHE A 44 8.44 -22.17 -6.81
C PHE A 44 8.95 -20.83 -6.27
N THR A 45 9.71 -20.12 -7.08
CA THR A 45 10.13 -18.74 -6.81
C THR A 45 9.13 -17.81 -7.46
N TRP A 46 8.47 -16.93 -6.70
CA TRP A 46 7.54 -15.93 -7.24
C TRP A 46 8.22 -14.62 -7.65
N ARG A 47 9.42 -14.34 -7.12
CA ARG A 47 10.17 -13.14 -7.51
C ARG A 47 10.68 -13.30 -8.95
N GLY A 48 10.20 -12.45 -9.86
CA GLY A 48 10.50 -12.57 -11.31
C GLY A 48 9.78 -13.75 -11.98
N ALA A 49 8.78 -14.35 -11.33
CA ALA A 49 8.03 -15.45 -11.90
C ALA A 49 7.05 -14.98 -12.96
N ARG A 50 7.07 -15.67 -14.10
CA ARG A 50 6.17 -15.42 -15.23
C ARG A 50 4.76 -15.97 -15.02
N LEU A 51 4.60 -16.91 -14.08
CA LEU A 51 3.33 -17.53 -13.72
C LEU A 51 3.36 -17.97 -12.26
N LEU A 52 2.32 -17.62 -11.49
CA LEU A 52 2.11 -18.17 -10.15
C LEU A 52 1.53 -19.58 -10.28
N ARG A 53 2.29 -20.58 -9.83
CA ARG A 53 1.84 -21.97 -9.78
C ARG A 53 1.90 -22.55 -8.37
N ASN A 54 1.19 -23.65 -8.19
CA ASN A 54 1.32 -24.49 -7.01
C ASN A 54 2.55 -25.40 -7.16
N ASN A 55 3.03 -25.93 -6.04
CA ASN A 55 4.06 -26.96 -6.08
C ASN A 55 3.42 -28.30 -6.38
N HIS A 56 3.99 -29.05 -7.32
CA HIS A 56 3.52 -30.37 -7.73
C HIS A 56 4.59 -31.41 -7.42
N LEU A 57 4.26 -32.32 -6.51
CA LEU A 57 5.14 -33.38 -6.03
C LEU A 57 4.61 -34.70 -6.61
N ARG A 58 5.45 -35.50 -7.24
CA ARG A 58 5.06 -36.80 -7.80
C ARG A 58 5.99 -37.90 -7.31
N HIS A 59 5.42 -39.06 -7.01
CA HIS A 59 6.17 -40.23 -6.58
C HIS A 59 5.46 -41.50 -7.05
N ARG A 60 6.22 -42.53 -7.43
CA ARG A 60 5.68 -43.84 -7.79
C ARG A 60 5.81 -44.78 -6.61
N LEU A 61 4.68 -45.29 -6.13
CA LEU A 61 4.59 -46.20 -4.99
C LEU A 61 5.14 -47.59 -5.35
N ALA A 62 5.49 -48.38 -4.34
CA ALA A 62 6.05 -49.73 -4.51
C ALA A 62 5.11 -50.70 -5.27
N ASP A 63 3.80 -50.48 -5.14
CA ASP A 63 2.75 -51.23 -5.86
C ASP A 63 2.52 -50.74 -7.30
N GLY A 64 3.31 -49.75 -7.75
CA GLY A 64 3.27 -49.20 -9.10
C GLY A 64 2.30 -48.04 -9.30
N ARG A 65 1.45 -47.70 -8.32
CA ARG A 65 0.53 -46.54 -8.38
C ARG A 65 1.31 -45.21 -8.40
N GLU A 66 0.77 -44.21 -9.10
CA GLU A 66 1.31 -42.84 -9.09
C GLU A 66 0.64 -42.02 -7.98
N LEU A 67 1.45 -41.48 -7.07
CA LEU A 67 1.03 -40.51 -6.07
C LEU A 67 1.40 -39.11 -6.57
N SER A 68 0.42 -38.22 -6.70
CA SER A 68 0.66 -36.81 -6.97
C SER A 68 0.08 -35.93 -5.86
N VAL A 69 0.85 -34.95 -5.42
CA VAL A 69 0.46 -34.00 -4.38
C VAL A 69 0.64 -32.59 -4.88
N GLU A 70 -0.44 -31.84 -4.86
CA GLU A 70 -0.45 -30.41 -5.13
C GLU A 70 -0.44 -29.66 -3.80
N ALA A 71 0.50 -28.72 -3.64
CA ALA A 71 0.66 -27.91 -2.44
C ALA A 71 0.67 -26.42 -2.81
N GLY A 72 -0.17 -25.63 -2.18
CA GLY A 72 -0.33 -24.21 -2.49
C GLY A 72 -1.10 -23.43 -1.43
N TYR A 73 -1.37 -22.16 -1.70
CA TYR A 73 -2.15 -21.29 -0.83
C TYR A 73 -3.66 -21.50 -1.03
N VAL A 74 -4.43 -21.22 0.02
CA VAL A 74 -5.90 -21.10 -0.02
C VAL A 74 -6.39 -19.76 0.55
N GLY A 75 -5.43 -18.89 0.88
CA GLY A 75 -5.64 -17.62 1.55
C GLY A 75 -4.30 -17.02 1.95
N TRP A 76 -4.32 -15.86 2.60
CA TRP A 76 -3.10 -15.09 2.90
C TRP A 76 -2.09 -15.80 3.80
N TRP A 77 -2.54 -16.69 4.67
CA TRP A 77 -1.71 -17.34 5.70
C TRP A 77 -1.93 -18.85 5.83
N LYS A 78 -2.63 -19.45 4.85
CA LYS A 78 -3.01 -20.86 4.91
C LYS A 78 -2.60 -21.56 3.63
N THR A 79 -1.96 -22.71 3.81
CA THR A 79 -1.69 -23.66 2.73
C THR A 79 -2.56 -24.90 2.86
N GLN A 80 -2.80 -25.53 1.72
CA GLN A 80 -3.51 -26.79 1.57
C GLN A 80 -2.67 -27.74 0.72
N ILE A 81 -2.89 -29.04 0.95
CA ILE A 81 -2.50 -30.09 0.02
C ILE A 81 -3.72 -30.82 -0.54
N ALA A 82 -3.63 -31.20 -1.81
CA ALA A 82 -4.53 -32.12 -2.48
C ALA A 82 -3.72 -33.32 -2.98
N VAL A 83 -4.08 -34.52 -2.51
CA VAL A 83 -3.37 -35.77 -2.80
C VAL A 83 -4.22 -36.64 -3.72
N ARG A 84 -3.64 -37.02 -4.85
CA ARG A 84 -4.27 -37.85 -5.87
C ARG A 84 -3.47 -39.14 -6.05
N VAL A 85 -4.18 -40.26 -6.21
CA VAL A 85 -3.58 -41.56 -6.52
C VAL A 85 -4.12 -42.00 -7.87
N ASN A 86 -3.23 -42.21 -8.85
CA ASN A 86 -3.57 -42.41 -10.26
C ASN A 86 -4.55 -41.33 -10.76
N GLU A 87 -4.20 -40.06 -10.50
CA GLU A 87 -4.99 -38.86 -10.82
C GLU A 87 -6.34 -38.70 -10.09
N VAL A 88 -6.79 -39.70 -9.34
CA VAL A 88 -8.03 -39.60 -8.56
C VAL A 88 -7.76 -38.94 -7.21
N LEU A 89 -8.50 -37.87 -6.90
CA LEU A 89 -8.43 -37.21 -5.59
C LEU A 89 -8.83 -38.17 -4.46
N ARG A 90 -7.94 -38.31 -3.49
CA ARG A 90 -8.13 -39.19 -2.31
C ARG A 90 -8.12 -38.43 -1.00
N TYR A 91 -7.40 -37.31 -0.93
CA TYR A 91 -7.32 -36.52 0.28
C TYR A 91 -7.13 -35.04 -0.02
N GLU A 92 -7.77 -34.21 0.80
CA GLU A 92 -7.52 -32.78 0.89
C GLU A 92 -7.33 -32.41 2.36
N SER A 93 -6.32 -31.61 2.67
CA SER A 93 -6.17 -31.13 4.05
C SER A 93 -7.30 -30.18 4.49
N GLN A 94 -8.01 -29.60 3.51
CA GLN A 94 -9.18 -28.74 3.71
C GLN A 94 -10.21 -29.07 2.63
N PRO A 95 -11.25 -29.88 2.92
CA PRO A 95 -12.20 -30.34 1.92
C PRO A 95 -12.85 -29.20 1.14
N GLY A 96 -12.82 -29.25 -0.19
CA GLY A 96 -13.47 -28.29 -1.08
C GLY A 96 -12.82 -26.91 -1.17
N ALA A 97 -11.70 -26.67 -0.47
CA ALA A 97 -10.92 -25.46 -0.65
C ALA A 97 -10.13 -25.52 -1.97
N LYS A 98 -10.13 -24.40 -2.71
CA LYS A 98 -9.41 -24.29 -3.98
C LYS A 98 -7.99 -23.82 -3.71
N ILE A 99 -7.00 -24.59 -4.15
CA ILE A 99 -5.58 -24.23 -4.00
C ILE A 99 -5.25 -23.14 -5.03
N GLU A 100 -5.48 -21.89 -4.64
CA GLU A 100 -5.16 -20.70 -5.42
C GLU A 100 -4.47 -19.67 -4.53
N TRP A 101 -3.37 -19.14 -5.05
CA TRP A 101 -2.78 -17.89 -4.58
C TRP A 101 -3.84 -16.78 -4.47
N PRO A 102 -3.77 -15.93 -3.42
CA PRO A 102 -4.72 -14.85 -3.23
C PRO A 102 -4.85 -13.96 -4.48
N PRO A 103 -6.07 -13.56 -4.89
CA PRO A 103 -6.28 -12.75 -6.09
C PRO A 103 -5.50 -11.42 -6.12
N SER A 104 -5.13 -10.90 -4.95
CA SER A 104 -4.33 -9.67 -4.78
C SER A 104 -2.83 -9.85 -5.09
N LEU A 105 -2.33 -11.08 -5.15
CA LEU A 105 -0.93 -11.40 -5.48
C LEU A 105 -0.73 -11.71 -6.97
N GLY A 106 -1.81 -11.79 -7.76
CA GLY A 106 -1.77 -11.93 -9.21
C GLY A 106 -3.10 -12.44 -9.77
N LYS A 107 -3.54 -11.91 -10.91
CA LYS A 107 -4.77 -12.35 -11.61
C LYS A 107 -4.63 -13.69 -12.35
N SER A 108 -3.47 -14.32 -12.29
CA SER A 108 -3.10 -15.48 -13.10
C SER A 108 -2.55 -16.58 -12.20
N VAL A 109 -3.47 -17.36 -11.65
CA VAL A 109 -3.15 -18.50 -10.78
C VAL A 109 -4.00 -19.68 -11.22
N GLY A 110 -3.39 -20.84 -11.39
CA GLY A 110 -4.11 -22.11 -11.61
C GLY A 110 -4.36 -22.51 -13.06
N LYS A 111 -3.74 -21.81 -14.01
CA LYS A 111 -3.65 -22.25 -15.41
C LYS A 111 -2.20 -22.08 -15.82
N ASP A 112 -1.60 -23.09 -16.47
CA ASP A 112 -0.35 -22.94 -17.24
C ASP A 112 -0.57 -21.98 -18.43
N VAL A 113 -0.99 -20.76 -18.15
CA VAL A 113 -1.10 -19.69 -19.13
C VAL A 113 0.27 -19.05 -19.15
N SER A 114 1.05 -19.47 -20.14
CA SER A 114 2.14 -18.65 -20.63
C SER A 114 1.52 -17.29 -20.98
N LEU A 115 1.72 -16.29 -20.11
CA LEU A 115 1.28 -14.93 -20.40
C LEU A 115 1.88 -14.52 -21.74
N PRO A 116 1.11 -13.87 -22.64
CA PRO A 116 1.66 -13.36 -23.88
C PRO A 116 2.92 -12.52 -23.58
N PRO A 117 3.96 -12.57 -24.41
CA PRO A 117 5.21 -11.83 -24.19
C PRO A 117 5.00 -10.34 -23.86
N GLU A 118 3.92 -9.74 -24.39
CA GLU A 118 3.53 -8.35 -24.12
C GLU A 118 3.08 -8.08 -22.68
N GLU A 119 2.35 -9.00 -22.04
CA GLU A 119 1.93 -8.83 -20.65
C GLU A 119 3.12 -9.04 -19.69
N LEU A 120 4.02 -9.96 -20.02
CA LEU A 120 5.27 -10.15 -19.30
C LEU A 120 6.14 -8.90 -19.34
N ALA A 121 6.30 -8.30 -20.53
CA ALA A 121 7.04 -7.06 -20.68
C ALA A 121 6.43 -5.91 -19.86
N LYS A 122 5.09 -5.86 -19.71
CA LYS A 122 4.41 -4.87 -18.87
C LYS A 122 4.73 -5.06 -17.39
N ILE A 123 4.70 -6.30 -16.90
CA ILE A 123 5.02 -6.62 -15.49
C ILE A 123 6.49 -6.31 -15.19
N GLU A 124 7.42 -6.75 -16.05
CA GLU A 124 8.85 -6.47 -15.89
C GLU A 124 9.13 -4.96 -15.91
N ALA A 125 8.46 -4.22 -16.81
CA ALA A 125 8.54 -2.77 -16.86
C ALA A 125 7.97 -2.11 -15.59
N GLU A 126 6.88 -2.64 -15.04
CA GLU A 126 6.28 -2.16 -13.78
C GLU A 126 7.20 -2.43 -12.58
N GLU A 127 7.75 -3.63 -12.44
CA GLU A 127 8.73 -3.97 -11.40
C GLU A 127 9.99 -3.10 -11.49
N ALA A 128 10.53 -2.91 -12.70
CA ALA A 128 11.67 -2.04 -12.95
C ALA A 128 11.36 -0.60 -12.51
N ARG A 129 10.19 -0.07 -12.89
CA ARG A 129 9.72 1.28 -12.49
C ARG A 129 9.58 1.39 -10.98
N LEU A 130 8.97 0.42 -10.31
CA LEU A 130 8.81 0.41 -8.85
C LEU A 130 10.17 0.39 -8.15
N SER A 131 11.11 -0.43 -8.63
CA SER A 131 12.46 -0.51 -8.09
C SER A 131 13.22 0.81 -8.24
N GLU A 132 13.06 1.48 -9.39
CA GLU A 132 13.67 2.78 -9.66
C GLU A 132 13.06 3.87 -8.79
N GLN A 133 11.73 3.91 -8.64
CA GLN A 133 11.04 4.82 -7.74
C GLN A 133 11.50 4.62 -6.30
N PHE A 134 11.65 3.37 -5.84
CA PHE A 134 12.16 3.06 -4.51
C PHE A 134 13.59 3.56 -4.32
N ARG A 135 14.48 3.29 -5.28
CA ARG A 135 15.87 3.79 -5.25
C ARG A 135 15.94 5.32 -5.20
N ARG A 136 15.08 5.99 -5.97
CA ARG A 136 15.00 7.46 -6.02
C ARG A 136 14.48 8.04 -4.70
N ASN A 137 13.47 7.41 -4.09
CA ASN A 137 12.82 7.92 -2.87
C ASN A 137 13.48 7.42 -1.58
N LYS A 138 14.44 6.50 -1.64
CA LYS A 138 15.15 5.94 -0.49
C LYS A 138 15.72 7.01 0.47
N PRO A 139 16.35 8.10 0.01
CA PRO A 139 16.81 9.16 0.91
C PRO A 139 15.69 9.80 1.71
N SER A 140 14.54 10.07 1.08
CA SER A 140 13.36 10.61 1.75
C SER A 140 12.81 9.66 2.81
N LEU A 141 12.70 8.37 2.48
CA LEU A 141 12.23 7.36 3.43
C LEU A 141 13.15 7.28 4.66
N LEU A 142 14.47 7.27 4.46
CA LEU A 142 15.44 7.24 5.54
C LEU A 142 15.36 8.51 6.40
N PHE A 143 15.16 9.67 5.77
CA PHE A 143 15.01 10.94 6.46
C PHE A 143 13.75 10.97 7.33
N ASP A 144 12.61 10.52 6.81
CA ASP A 144 11.35 10.42 7.56
C ASP A 144 11.47 9.48 8.77
N ILE A 145 12.08 8.30 8.57
CA ILE A 145 12.39 7.36 9.67
C ILE A 145 13.31 8.02 10.70
N GLY A 146 14.33 8.76 10.25
CA GLY A 146 15.26 9.49 11.12
C GLY A 146 14.56 10.55 11.97
N ILE A 147 13.67 11.36 11.39
CA ILE A 147 12.87 12.35 12.13
C ILE A 147 11.93 11.68 13.13
N ALA A 148 11.29 10.58 12.74
CA ALA A 148 10.41 9.84 13.64
C ALA A 148 11.19 9.27 14.83
N LEU A 149 12.35 8.65 14.60
CA LEU A 149 13.22 8.16 15.68
C LEU A 149 13.72 9.31 16.56
N LEU A 150 14.12 10.44 15.97
CA LEU A 150 14.51 11.64 16.71
C LEU A 150 13.38 12.13 17.63
N PHE A 151 12.14 12.19 17.12
CA PHE A 151 10.97 12.55 17.91
C PHE A 151 10.84 11.64 19.14
N PHE A 152 10.89 10.33 18.94
CA PHE A 152 10.75 9.36 20.03
C PHE A 152 11.87 9.48 21.07
N VAL A 153 13.12 9.65 20.62
CA VAL A 153 14.26 9.84 21.53
C VAL A 153 14.07 11.12 22.36
N VAL A 154 13.76 12.25 21.73
CA VAL A 154 13.57 13.51 22.44
C VAL A 154 12.38 13.43 23.39
N ALA A 155 11.25 12.88 22.96
CA ALA A 155 10.06 12.72 23.80
C ALA A 155 10.35 11.86 25.04
N LYS A 156 11.16 10.80 24.89
CA LYS A 156 11.55 9.92 26.00
C LYS A 156 12.38 10.62 27.07
N TYR A 157 13.24 11.57 26.68
CA TYR A 157 14.17 12.24 27.61
C TYR A 157 13.76 13.68 27.95
N SER A 158 12.66 14.19 27.42
CA SER A 158 12.18 15.54 27.68
C SER A 158 10.65 15.60 27.81
N ASN A 159 9.96 16.18 26.83
CA ASN A 159 8.50 16.26 26.75
C ASN A 159 8.06 16.32 25.28
N LEU A 160 6.74 16.18 25.07
CA LEU A 160 6.14 16.12 23.73
C LEU A 160 6.33 17.42 22.94
N THR A 161 6.29 18.57 23.60
CA THR A 161 6.47 19.88 22.97
C THR A 161 7.89 20.06 22.45
N THR A 162 8.90 19.73 23.26
CA THR A 162 10.31 19.78 22.86
C THR A 162 10.59 18.80 21.72
N ALA A 163 10.03 17.58 21.77
CA ALA A 163 10.14 16.61 20.69
C ALA A 163 9.53 17.13 19.38
N ALA A 164 8.34 17.72 19.43
CA ALA A 164 7.69 18.30 18.27
C ALA A 164 8.51 19.46 17.67
N LEU A 165 9.04 20.37 18.51
CA LEU A 165 9.87 21.49 18.06
C LEU A 165 11.19 21.03 17.42
N VAL A 166 11.87 20.05 18.03
CA VAL A 166 13.13 19.51 17.51
C VAL A 166 12.91 18.79 16.17
N SER A 167 11.87 17.95 16.07
CA SER A 167 11.53 17.27 14.82
C SER A 167 11.11 18.24 13.72
N ALA A 168 10.35 19.29 14.05
CA ALA A 168 10.01 20.34 13.10
C ALA A 168 11.26 21.10 12.62
N GLY A 169 12.17 21.47 13.54
CA GLY A 169 13.45 22.10 13.21
C GLY A 169 14.34 21.22 12.32
N ALA A 170 14.42 19.92 12.60
CA ALA A 170 15.13 18.95 11.78
C ALA A 170 14.53 18.86 10.36
N GLY A 171 13.19 18.90 10.24
CA GLY A 171 12.51 18.96 8.96
C GLY A 171 12.85 20.22 8.15
N ILE A 172 12.87 21.40 8.79
CA ILE A 172 13.27 22.66 8.15
C ILE A 172 14.73 22.57 7.69
N LEU A 173 15.63 22.08 8.54
CA LEU A 173 17.04 21.89 8.18
C LEU A 173 17.17 20.94 6.99
N GLY A 174 16.41 19.85 6.97
CA GLY A 174 16.32 18.94 5.83
C GLY A 174 15.89 19.64 4.54
N ALA A 175 14.94 20.58 4.62
CA ALA A 175 14.50 21.36 3.46
C ALA A 175 15.61 22.28 2.92
N VAL A 176 16.39 22.89 3.82
CA VAL A 176 17.56 23.70 3.45
C VAL A 176 18.65 22.83 2.83
N VAL A 177 18.99 21.70 3.45
CA VAL A 177 19.97 20.73 2.93
C VAL A 177 19.55 20.21 1.56
N GLN A 178 18.28 19.86 1.36
CA GLN A 178 17.74 19.45 0.06
C GLN A 178 17.93 20.55 -0.99
N ARG A 179 17.74 21.82 -0.63
CA ARG A 179 17.92 22.95 -1.57
C ARG A 179 19.38 23.12 -2.01
N ILE A 180 20.33 22.84 -1.11
CA ILE A 180 21.77 22.93 -1.38
C ILE A 180 22.27 21.71 -2.15
N THR A 181 21.97 20.51 -1.65
CA THR A 181 22.49 19.23 -2.17
C THR A 181 21.75 18.71 -3.39
N LYS A 182 20.55 19.24 -3.68
CA LYS A 182 19.64 18.77 -4.74
C LYS A 182 19.16 17.31 -4.56
N ILE A 183 19.43 16.70 -3.40
CA ILE A 183 18.93 15.36 -3.04
C ILE A 183 17.50 15.50 -2.51
N ASP A 184 16.55 14.71 -3.03
CA ASP A 184 15.15 14.76 -2.58
C ASP A 184 15.01 14.03 -1.22
N LEU A 185 15.14 14.78 -0.13
CA LEU A 185 15.00 14.31 1.24
C LEU A 185 13.55 14.35 1.75
N LEU A 186 12.68 15.12 1.09
CA LEU A 186 11.34 15.44 1.60
C LEU A 186 10.23 14.95 0.67
N GLY A 187 10.56 14.14 -0.35
CA GLY A 187 9.60 13.56 -1.32
C GLY A 187 8.77 14.62 -2.06
N GLY A 188 9.23 15.87 -2.05
CA GLY A 188 8.50 17.07 -2.47
C GLY A 188 7.27 17.50 -1.66
N LEU A 189 6.57 16.63 -0.91
CA LEU A 189 5.41 17.05 -0.10
C LEU A 189 5.77 17.33 1.37
N ALA A 190 6.87 16.79 1.91
CA ALA A 190 7.13 16.90 3.35
C ALA A 190 7.41 18.33 3.81
N VAL A 191 7.95 19.22 2.96
CA VAL A 191 8.05 20.67 3.27
C VAL A 191 6.67 21.27 3.57
N PHE A 192 5.66 20.89 2.79
CA PHE A 192 4.29 21.36 3.02
C PHE A 192 3.77 20.86 4.37
N GLY A 193 3.99 19.57 4.68
CA GLY A 193 3.64 18.99 5.98
C GLY A 193 4.33 19.67 7.16
N ILE A 194 5.63 19.98 7.03
CA ILE A 194 6.42 20.68 8.06
C ILE A 194 5.88 22.10 8.28
N VAL A 195 5.67 22.86 7.20
CA VAL A 195 5.12 24.23 7.28
C VAL A 195 3.73 24.21 7.93
N MET A 196 2.85 23.31 7.50
CA MET A 196 1.52 23.19 8.08
C MET A 196 1.56 22.79 9.56
N SER A 197 2.50 21.93 9.94
CA SER A 197 2.70 21.53 11.34
C SER A 197 3.19 22.69 12.21
N LEU A 198 4.09 23.54 11.68
CA LEU A 198 4.57 24.74 12.37
C LEU A 198 3.45 25.78 12.54
N VAL A 199 2.66 26.02 11.49
CA VAL A 199 1.49 26.91 11.56
C VAL A 199 0.50 26.39 12.61
N THR A 200 0.29 25.08 12.61
CA THR A 200 -0.57 24.38 13.58
C THR A 200 -0.06 24.50 15.02
N ALA A 201 1.25 24.37 15.23
CA ALA A 201 1.90 24.52 16.53
C ALA A 201 1.88 25.97 17.02
N ALA A 202 2.18 26.94 16.15
CA ALA A 202 2.09 28.37 16.46
C ALA A 202 0.67 28.75 16.87
N PHE A 203 -0.33 28.21 16.18
CA PHE A 203 -1.73 28.40 16.52
C PHE A 203 -2.08 27.84 17.90
N ALA A 204 -1.60 26.64 18.24
CA ALA A 204 -1.82 26.01 19.55
C ALA A 204 -1.16 26.78 20.72
N LEU A 205 -0.02 27.44 20.46
CA LEU A 205 0.65 28.29 21.44
C LEU A 205 -0.04 29.65 21.60
N ALA A 206 -0.50 30.24 20.49
CA ALA A 206 -1.14 31.55 20.47
C ALA A 206 -2.57 31.52 21.04
N PHE A 207 -3.27 30.38 20.93
CA PHE A 207 -4.68 30.30 21.29
C PHE A 207 -5.00 29.03 22.10
N GLN A 208 -5.53 29.24 23.30
CA GLN A 208 -5.91 28.18 24.27
C GLN A 208 -7.43 28.14 24.52
N ASP A 209 -8.23 28.94 23.79
CA ASP A 209 -9.69 29.05 23.98
C ASP A 209 -10.48 28.00 23.16
N ASP A 210 -11.54 27.45 23.74
CA ASP A 210 -12.36 26.37 23.16
C ASP A 210 -12.96 26.73 21.80
N ASN A 211 -13.44 27.98 21.65
CA ASN A 211 -13.95 28.45 20.37
C ASN A 211 -12.83 28.49 19.31
N MET A 212 -11.61 28.83 19.71
CA MET A 212 -10.46 28.83 18.80
C MET A 212 -9.98 27.40 18.47
N VAL A 213 -10.11 26.46 19.41
CA VAL A 213 -9.87 25.03 19.15
C VAL A 213 -10.80 24.52 18.04
N LYS A 214 -12.09 24.87 18.10
CA LYS A 214 -13.06 24.51 17.05
C LYS A 214 -12.76 25.17 15.70
N MET A 215 -12.33 26.43 15.72
CA MET A 215 -12.02 27.21 14.51
C MET A 215 -10.68 26.87 13.87
N ARG A 216 -9.77 26.23 14.61
CA ARG A 216 -8.45 25.81 14.12
C ARG A 216 -8.52 25.00 12.83
N SER A 217 -9.39 24.01 12.78
CA SER A 217 -9.56 23.16 11.58
C SER A 217 -10.13 23.94 10.39
N THR A 218 -11.04 24.90 10.63
CA THR A 218 -11.53 25.82 9.57
C THR A 218 -10.40 26.70 9.04
N ILE A 219 -9.61 27.32 9.92
CA ILE A 219 -8.55 28.26 9.52
C ILE A 219 -7.45 27.53 8.73
N LEU A 220 -6.97 26.41 9.27
CA LEU A 220 -5.95 25.59 8.59
C LEU A 220 -6.48 24.97 7.30
N GLY A 221 -7.75 24.58 7.28
CA GLY A 221 -8.44 24.06 6.11
C GLY A 221 -8.52 25.11 5.00
N LEU A 222 -8.92 26.35 5.32
CA LEU A 222 -8.96 27.46 4.37
C LEU A 222 -7.58 27.87 3.87
N LEU A 223 -6.57 27.89 4.75
CA LEU A 223 -5.19 28.17 4.34
C LEU A 223 -4.69 27.12 3.34
N THR A 224 -4.89 25.83 3.66
CA THR A 224 -4.55 24.71 2.77
C THR A 224 -5.29 24.80 1.45
N ALA A 225 -6.60 25.06 1.51
CA ALA A 225 -7.46 25.21 0.34
C ALA A 225 -6.97 26.36 -0.55
N GLY A 226 -6.64 27.51 0.03
CA GLY A 226 -6.11 28.67 -0.69
C GLY A 226 -4.80 28.34 -1.40
N LEU A 227 -3.88 27.63 -0.76
CA LEU A 227 -2.62 27.20 -1.37
C LEU A 227 -2.85 26.26 -2.57
N PHE A 228 -3.78 25.30 -2.44
CA PHE A 228 -4.13 24.38 -3.53
C PHE A 228 -4.88 25.07 -4.68
N LEU A 229 -5.83 25.94 -4.37
CA LEU A 229 -6.54 26.74 -5.38
C LEU A 229 -5.57 27.66 -6.13
N ALA A 230 -4.68 28.35 -5.42
CA ALA A 230 -3.65 29.19 -6.03
C ALA A 230 -2.75 28.36 -6.96
N ASP A 231 -2.22 27.23 -6.48
CA ASP A 231 -1.41 26.32 -7.31
C ASP A 231 -2.19 25.85 -8.54
N GLY A 232 -3.47 25.49 -8.38
CA GLY A 232 -4.37 25.10 -9.47
C GLY A 232 -4.61 26.21 -10.50
N VAL A 233 -4.81 27.46 -10.07
CA VAL A 233 -4.92 28.62 -10.97
C VAL A 233 -3.64 28.80 -11.78
N PHE A 234 -2.47 28.54 -11.19
CA PHE A 234 -1.18 28.57 -11.86
C PHE A 234 -0.79 27.24 -12.56
N GLY A 235 -1.76 26.36 -12.83
CA GLY A 235 -1.56 25.14 -13.63
C GLY A 235 -1.06 23.91 -12.86
N GLY A 236 -1.13 23.92 -11.53
CA GLY A 236 -0.73 22.79 -10.67
C GLY A 236 0.78 22.57 -10.61
N ARG A 237 1.60 23.59 -10.87
CA ARG A 237 3.05 23.46 -11.15
C ARG A 237 3.86 23.07 -9.92
N PHE A 238 3.34 23.30 -8.71
CA PHE A 238 4.02 23.04 -7.45
C PHE A 238 3.37 21.91 -6.66
N LEU A 239 2.23 22.16 -5.99
CA LEU A 239 1.60 21.16 -5.11
C LEU A 239 1.01 20.00 -5.91
N GLY A 240 0.25 20.31 -6.98
CA GLY A 240 -0.39 19.32 -7.84
C GLY A 240 0.63 18.40 -8.50
N LYS A 241 1.70 18.96 -9.09
CA LYS A 241 2.77 18.19 -9.73
C LYS A 241 3.45 17.23 -8.75
N ARG A 242 3.53 17.61 -7.47
CA ARG A 242 4.12 16.74 -6.43
C ARG A 242 3.16 15.62 -6.05
N LEU A 243 1.86 15.90 -5.94
CA LEU A 243 0.85 14.90 -5.60
C LEU A 243 0.58 13.89 -6.72
N VAL A 244 0.66 14.30 -7.98
CA VAL A 244 0.50 13.39 -9.13
C VAL A 244 1.51 12.24 -9.08
N ARG A 245 2.69 12.42 -8.46
CA ARG A 245 3.67 11.33 -8.27
C ARG A 245 3.16 10.17 -7.42
N TYR A 246 2.11 10.39 -6.62
CA TYR A 246 1.49 9.38 -5.76
C TYR A 246 0.15 8.87 -6.31
N MET A 247 -0.29 9.37 -7.47
CA MET A 247 -1.54 8.95 -8.08
C MET A 247 -1.35 7.62 -8.82
N PRO A 248 -2.31 6.69 -8.74
CA PRO A 248 -2.24 5.42 -9.48
C PRO A 248 -2.19 5.62 -11.01
N HIS A 249 -2.76 6.71 -11.50
CA HIS A 249 -2.84 7.02 -12.93
C HIS A 249 -1.83 8.13 -13.28
N PRO A 250 -0.79 7.83 -14.08
CA PRO A 250 0.27 8.80 -14.39
C PRO A 250 -0.22 10.02 -15.19
N ASP A 251 -1.35 9.88 -15.89
CA ASP A 251 -1.95 10.95 -16.69
C ASP A 251 -2.83 11.92 -15.89
N THR A 252 -2.83 11.82 -14.56
CA THR A 252 -3.63 12.70 -13.69
C THR A 252 -3.20 14.15 -13.88
N SER A 253 -4.17 15.03 -14.17
CA SER A 253 -3.90 16.46 -14.37
C SER A 253 -3.57 17.12 -13.03
N ALA A 254 -2.32 17.58 -12.89
CA ALA A 254 -1.86 18.32 -11.71
C ALA A 254 -2.72 19.56 -11.41
N GLN A 255 -3.15 20.27 -12.45
CA GLN A 255 -4.00 21.44 -12.33
C GLN A 255 -5.37 21.10 -11.73
N ARG A 256 -6.06 20.12 -12.32
CA ARG A 256 -7.39 19.70 -11.86
C ARG A 256 -7.34 19.08 -10.47
N LEU A 257 -6.27 18.33 -10.17
CA LEU A 257 -6.04 17.78 -8.85
C LEU A 257 -5.92 18.90 -7.80
N SER A 258 -5.08 19.91 -8.05
CA SER A 258 -4.94 21.05 -7.14
C SER A 258 -6.24 21.82 -6.97
N ILE A 259 -6.98 22.11 -8.04
CA ILE A 259 -8.29 22.78 -7.96
C ILE A 259 -9.28 21.94 -7.15
N GLY A 260 -9.39 20.64 -7.42
CA GLY A 260 -10.31 19.75 -6.74
C GLY A 260 -10.01 19.63 -5.24
N LEU A 261 -8.74 19.49 -4.87
CA LEU A 261 -8.31 19.47 -3.46
C LEU A 261 -8.55 20.82 -2.77
N GLY A 262 -8.34 21.92 -3.50
CA GLY A 262 -8.65 23.27 -3.02
C GLY A 262 -10.13 23.46 -2.72
N LEU A 263 -11.01 23.11 -3.67
CA LEU A 263 -12.46 23.19 -3.52
C LEU A 263 -12.97 22.28 -2.40
N MET A 264 -12.44 21.06 -2.30
CA MET A 264 -12.70 20.16 -1.18
C MET A 264 -12.33 20.81 0.15
N GLY A 265 -11.14 21.42 0.26
CA GLY A 265 -10.70 22.09 1.46
C GLY A 265 -11.62 23.25 1.87
N VAL A 266 -12.08 24.07 0.91
CA VAL A 266 -13.08 25.12 1.18
C VAL A 266 -14.37 24.51 1.72
N PHE A 267 -14.90 23.49 1.05
CA PHE A 267 -16.14 22.84 1.46
C PHE A 267 -16.04 22.25 2.87
N MET A 268 -14.97 21.51 3.16
CA MET A 268 -14.74 20.92 4.48
C MET A 268 -14.60 21.99 5.57
N ALA A 269 -13.93 23.10 5.28
CA ALA A 269 -13.76 24.20 6.23
C ALA A 269 -15.09 24.92 6.51
N VAL A 270 -15.93 25.11 5.50
CA VAL A 270 -17.28 25.67 5.64
C VAL A 270 -18.18 24.75 6.46
N MET A 271 -18.13 23.44 6.21
CA MET A 271 -18.88 22.46 7.01
C MET A 271 -18.42 22.46 8.46
N ASN A 272 -17.11 22.43 8.73
CA ASN A 272 -16.61 22.54 10.10
C ASN A 272 -17.05 23.85 10.78
N TYR A 273 -16.97 24.98 10.07
CA TYR A 273 -17.40 26.27 10.60
C TYR A 273 -18.90 26.27 10.97
N ALA A 274 -19.74 25.77 10.06
CA ALA A 274 -21.18 25.66 10.28
C ALA A 274 -21.50 24.77 11.48
N VAL A 275 -20.88 23.58 11.57
CA VAL A 275 -21.11 22.67 12.70
C VAL A 275 -20.65 23.30 14.01
N ALA A 276 -19.46 23.91 14.02
CA ALA A 276 -18.89 24.53 15.21
C ALA A 276 -19.67 25.76 15.73
N LYS A 277 -20.35 26.51 14.84
CA LYS A 277 -21.13 27.69 15.20
C LYS A 277 -22.60 27.43 15.48
N LEU A 278 -23.20 26.46 14.79
CA LEU A 278 -24.65 26.23 14.84
C LEU A 278 -25.05 25.10 15.79
N PHE A 279 -24.11 24.26 16.23
CA PHE A 279 -24.38 23.08 17.07
C PHE A 279 -23.57 23.07 18.37
N SER A 280 -23.94 22.16 19.28
CA SER A 280 -23.25 21.97 20.56
C SER A 280 -21.84 21.41 20.38
N THR A 281 -21.01 21.54 21.42
CA THR A 281 -19.64 20.95 21.44
C THR A 281 -19.67 19.44 21.23
N ASP A 282 -20.63 18.73 21.82
CA ASP A 282 -20.75 17.27 21.68
C ASP A 282 -21.07 16.86 20.24
N THR A 283 -21.94 17.62 19.56
CA THR A 283 -22.27 17.38 18.14
C THR A 283 -21.07 17.69 17.25
N TRP A 284 -20.34 18.76 17.54
CA TRP A 284 -19.11 19.08 16.81
C TRP A 284 -18.03 18.02 17.00
N LEU A 285 -17.88 17.47 18.21
CA LEU A 285 -16.92 16.40 18.50
C LEU A 285 -17.29 15.12 17.75
N PHE A 286 -18.58 14.75 17.74
CA PHE A 286 -19.06 13.62 16.95
C PHE A 286 -18.81 13.82 15.45
N TYR A 287 -19.11 15.01 14.92
CA TYR A 287 -18.87 15.36 13.52
C TYR A 287 -17.39 15.20 13.13
N THR A 288 -16.48 15.81 13.90
CA THR A 288 -15.03 15.80 13.63
C THR A 288 -14.35 14.47 13.89
N THR A 289 -14.98 13.58 14.65
CA THR A 289 -14.40 12.25 14.93
C THR A 289 -14.85 11.22 13.90
N PHE A 290 -16.11 11.28 13.45
CA PHE A 290 -16.70 10.20 12.67
C PHE A 290 -17.19 10.63 11.28
N LEU A 291 -17.83 11.80 11.17
CA LEU A 291 -18.53 12.19 9.95
C LEU A 291 -17.63 12.91 8.96
N ASP A 292 -16.74 13.77 9.44
CA ASP A 292 -15.84 14.58 8.60
C ASP A 292 -14.89 13.72 7.76
N THR A 293 -14.39 12.64 8.33
CA THR A 293 -13.41 11.75 7.71
C THR A 293 -14.07 10.91 6.62
N ALA A 294 -15.26 10.38 6.89
CA ALA A 294 -16.05 9.66 5.88
C ALA A 294 -16.43 10.59 4.71
N LEU A 295 -16.85 11.81 5.02
CA LEU A 295 -17.18 12.82 4.03
C LEU A 295 -15.95 13.21 3.19
N ALA A 296 -14.82 13.47 3.83
CA ALA A 296 -13.57 13.80 3.17
C ALA A 296 -13.12 12.68 2.22
N MET A 297 -13.22 11.43 2.66
CA MET A 297 -12.87 10.26 1.84
C MET A 297 -13.74 10.19 0.57
N GLY A 298 -15.06 10.35 0.71
CA GLY A 298 -15.98 10.37 -0.43
C GLY A 298 -15.65 11.48 -1.44
N ILE A 299 -15.34 12.68 -0.96
CA ILE A 299 -15.00 13.82 -1.81
C ILE A 299 -13.64 13.61 -2.49
N VAL A 300 -12.65 13.03 -1.80
CA VAL A 300 -11.34 12.71 -2.39
C VAL A 300 -11.50 11.82 -3.62
N PHE A 301 -12.37 10.81 -3.58
CA PHE A 301 -12.63 9.96 -4.76
C PHE A 301 -13.22 10.76 -5.92
N ALA A 302 -14.15 11.68 -5.63
CA ALA A 302 -14.71 12.57 -6.65
C ALA A 302 -13.64 13.51 -7.24
N VAL A 303 -12.73 14.02 -6.41
CA VAL A 303 -11.59 14.85 -6.82
C VAL A 303 -10.62 14.06 -7.71
N ILE A 304 -10.27 12.83 -7.34
CA ILE A 304 -9.41 11.96 -8.15
C ILE A 304 -10.06 11.70 -9.50
N LYS A 305 -11.36 11.36 -9.53
CA LYS A 305 -12.11 11.16 -10.78
C LYS A 305 -12.15 12.42 -11.64
N PHE A 306 -12.34 13.59 -11.04
CA PHE A 306 -12.29 14.88 -11.74
C PHE A 306 -10.91 15.19 -12.32
N ALA A 307 -9.85 14.78 -11.61
CA ALA A 307 -8.47 15.02 -12.01
C ALA A 307 -7.97 14.09 -13.13
N GLN A 308 -8.68 12.98 -13.39
CA GLN A 308 -8.38 12.10 -14.51
C GLN A 308 -8.60 12.80 -15.86
N PRO A 309 -7.83 12.45 -16.91
CA PRO A 309 -8.07 12.95 -18.25
C PRO A 309 -9.47 12.52 -18.71
N LYS A 310 -10.18 13.39 -19.45
CA LYS A 310 -11.43 12.98 -20.10
C LYS A 310 -11.06 11.95 -21.16
N GLN A 311 -11.64 10.75 -21.09
CA GLN A 311 -11.66 9.82 -22.22
C GLN A 311 -12.45 10.47 -23.35
N SER A 312 -11.78 11.23 -24.20
CA SER A 312 -12.31 11.69 -25.47
C SER A 312 -11.14 11.89 -26.42
N GLU A 313 -11.21 11.16 -27.55
CA GLU A 313 -10.44 11.37 -28.79
C GLU A 313 -9.28 10.40 -29.13
N HIS A 314 -9.47 9.08 -28.93
CA HIS A 314 -8.71 8.05 -29.65
C HIS A 314 -9.59 7.05 -30.44
N ALA A 315 -10.86 7.38 -30.69
CA ALA A 315 -11.78 6.51 -31.45
C ALA A 315 -12.14 7.06 -32.85
N SER A 316 -11.32 7.95 -33.44
CA SER A 316 -11.59 8.44 -34.80
C SER A 316 -10.32 8.82 -35.56
N THR A 317 -9.39 7.87 -35.72
CA THR A 317 -8.50 7.81 -36.89
C THR A 317 -7.91 6.40 -36.96
N ALA A 318 -8.68 5.48 -37.51
CA ALA A 318 -8.12 4.34 -38.23
C ALA A 318 -8.65 4.44 -39.66
N PRO A 319 -7.80 4.65 -40.68
CA PRO A 319 -8.15 4.32 -42.04
C PRO A 319 -8.30 2.81 -42.20
#